data_AF-A0A833WIN1-F1
#
_entry.id   AF-A0A833WIN1-F1
#
_cell.length_a   1.000
_cell.length_b   1.000
_cell.length_c   1.000
_cell.angle_alpha   90.00
_cell.angle_beta   90.00
_cell.angle_gamma   90.00
#
_symmetry.space_group_name_H-M   'P 1'
#
loop_
_entity.id
_entity.type
_entity.pdbx_description
1 polymer ?
#
loop_
_entity_poly.entity_id
_entity_poly.type
_entity_poly.pdbx_seq_one_letter_code
_entity_poly.pdbx_strand_id
1 'polypeptide(L)'
;MVRMYNADITTLTETTPELLADGFNGDTMYGVPKSFYNCSNPLVAAPEGGVPTAYLSHNPMSWGYFFGYSHFPPVARAKFLESRHMVQICARWSLDRTAELLTAFFNGAGYVVWENVWGTWNAMTEREDETAKRMFAILRKFGTIVSTGAWTPYYAMKSDGLFASAFTLSSESLYTVISTVQKDMTYEVPLLADQAGEDVRIYAFIMESS
;
A
#
# COMPACT_ATOMS: atom_id res chain seq x y z
N MET A 1 -27.90 -0.60 38.33
CA MET A 1 -27.94 0.22 37.11
C MET A 1 -27.30 -0.62 36.00
N VAL A 2 -28.10 -1.19 35.11
CA VAL A 2 -27.56 -1.97 33.97
C VAL A 2 -26.97 -0.96 32.99
N ARG A 3 -25.69 -1.06 32.67
CA ARG A 3 -25.09 -0.30 31.56
C ARG A 3 -25.85 -0.72 30.31
N MET A 4 -26.69 0.15 29.76
CA MET A 4 -27.20 -0.06 28.40
C MET A 4 -25.98 0.00 27.48
N TYR A 5 -25.72 -1.10 26.79
CA TYR A 5 -24.67 -1.14 25.79
C TYR A 5 -25.09 -0.25 24.62
N ASN A 6 -24.33 0.82 24.39
CA ASN A 6 -24.37 1.50 23.10
C ASN A 6 -23.79 0.53 22.07
N ALA A 7 -24.39 0.48 20.88
CA ALA A 7 -23.83 -0.34 19.81
C ALA A 7 -22.42 0.18 19.45
N ASP A 8 -21.47 -0.74 19.19
CA ASP A 8 -20.07 -0.39 18.91
C ASP A 8 -19.94 0.66 17.80
N ILE A 9 -20.81 0.58 16.78
CA ILE A 9 -20.87 1.57 15.70
C ILE A 9 -21.17 2.99 16.20
N THR A 10 -22.08 3.14 17.16
CA THR A 10 -22.42 4.45 17.72
C THR A 10 -21.22 4.99 18.47
N THR A 11 -20.64 4.16 19.35
CA THR A 11 -19.46 4.51 20.14
C THR A 11 -18.27 4.90 19.25
N LEU A 12 -17.97 4.14 18.20
CA LEU A 12 -16.87 4.44 17.27
C LEU A 12 -17.13 5.72 16.46
N THR A 13 -18.37 5.92 16.00
CA THR A 13 -18.73 7.14 15.25
C THR A 13 -18.58 8.40 16.08
N GLU A 14 -18.82 8.32 17.40
CA GLU A 14 -18.67 9.43 18.33
C GLU A 14 -17.21 9.65 18.76
N THR A 15 -16.50 8.58 19.11
CA THR A 15 -15.14 8.67 19.68
C THR A 15 -14.04 8.89 18.65
N THR A 16 -14.17 8.38 17.41
CA THR A 16 -13.13 8.57 16.39
C THR A 16 -12.88 10.06 16.07
N PRO A 17 -13.90 10.91 15.89
CA PRO A 17 -13.71 12.35 15.75
C PRO A 17 -13.07 13.03 16.98
N GLU A 18 -13.42 12.59 18.20
CA GLU A 18 -12.81 13.13 19.44
C GLU A 18 -11.30 12.87 19.51
N LEU A 19 -10.86 11.76 18.93
CA LEU A 19 -9.44 11.40 18.82
C LEU A 19 -8.73 12.07 17.64
N LEU A 20 -9.43 12.91 16.86
CA LEU A 20 -8.92 13.52 15.63
C LEU A 20 -8.39 12.48 14.62
N ALA A 21 -9.01 11.30 14.59
CA ALA A 21 -8.66 10.23 13.68
C ALA A 21 -9.67 10.16 12.52
N ASP A 22 -9.18 9.76 11.34
CA ASP A 22 -10.02 9.58 10.14
C ASP A 22 -10.71 8.20 10.09
N GLY A 23 -10.34 7.30 11.00
CA GLY A 23 -10.68 5.89 10.88
C GLY A 23 -10.15 5.00 12.01
N PHE A 24 -10.33 3.70 11.83
CA PHE A 24 -9.90 2.67 12.78
C PHE A 24 -9.47 1.38 12.06
N ASN A 25 -8.59 0.61 12.72
CA ASN A 25 -8.22 -0.72 12.25
C ASN A 25 -9.22 -1.76 12.73
N GLY A 26 -9.76 -2.55 11.81
CA GLY A 26 -10.55 -3.75 12.10
C GLY A 26 -9.63 -4.95 12.31
N ASP A 27 -8.91 -4.99 13.43
CA ASP A 27 -8.04 -6.10 13.80
C ASP A 27 -8.83 -7.41 13.86
N THR A 28 -8.31 -8.47 13.25
CA THR A 28 -8.94 -9.79 13.08
C THR A 28 -10.27 -9.79 12.30
N MET A 29 -10.65 -8.67 11.67
CA MET A 29 -11.87 -8.57 10.88
C MET A 29 -11.58 -8.75 9.39
N TYR A 30 -12.18 -9.77 8.77
CA TYR A 30 -12.12 -9.96 7.32
C TYR A 30 -13.17 -9.12 6.59
N GLY A 31 -12.99 -7.82 6.65
CA GLY A 31 -13.95 -6.81 6.18
C GLY A 31 -14.83 -6.26 7.30
N VAL A 32 -15.06 -4.94 7.29
CA VAL A 32 -15.96 -4.27 8.24
C VAL A 32 -17.35 -4.13 7.62
N PRO A 33 -18.45 -4.38 8.38
CA PRO A 33 -19.80 -4.32 7.84
C PRO A 33 -20.16 -2.94 7.27
N LYS A 34 -20.95 -2.93 6.19
CA LYS A 34 -21.44 -1.70 5.53
C LYS A 34 -22.10 -0.69 6.47
N SER A 35 -22.69 -1.13 7.59
CA SER A 35 -23.28 -0.22 8.57
C SER A 35 -22.29 0.84 9.06
N PHE A 36 -21.00 0.51 9.16
CA PHE A 36 -19.93 1.42 9.61
C PHE A 36 -19.47 2.41 8.54
N TYR A 37 -19.96 2.29 7.30
CA TYR A 37 -19.54 3.13 6.18
C TYR A 37 -20.59 4.18 5.85
N ASN A 38 -20.17 5.45 5.87
CA ASN A 38 -21.03 6.60 5.57
C ASN A 38 -20.35 7.55 4.58
N CYS A 39 -20.86 7.67 3.36
CA CYS A 39 -20.25 8.54 2.34
C CYS A 39 -20.30 10.04 2.69
N SER A 40 -21.26 10.48 3.50
CA SER A 40 -21.45 11.90 3.86
C SER A 40 -20.56 12.34 5.01
N ASN A 41 -20.11 11.40 5.84
CA ASN A 41 -19.16 11.61 6.92
C ASN A 41 -18.28 10.35 7.05
N PRO A 42 -17.27 10.21 6.17
CA PRO A 42 -16.57 8.95 6.01
C PRO A 42 -15.68 8.65 7.21
N LEU A 43 -16.10 7.65 7.98
CA LEU A 43 -15.24 6.94 8.93
C LEU A 43 -14.55 5.79 8.18
N VAL A 44 -13.21 5.82 8.12
CA VAL A 44 -12.45 4.83 7.35
C VAL A 44 -12.12 3.60 8.18
N ALA A 45 -12.79 2.49 7.89
CA ALA A 45 -12.44 1.20 8.46
C ALA A 45 -11.35 0.52 7.63
N ALA A 46 -10.31 0.02 8.29
CA ALA A 46 -9.24 -0.78 7.69
C ALA A 46 -9.27 -2.21 8.28
N PRO A 47 -10.02 -3.16 7.70
CA PRO A 47 -10.00 -4.58 8.10
C PRO A 47 -8.62 -5.25 7.90
N GLU A 48 -8.33 -6.27 8.71
CA GLU A 48 -7.12 -7.11 8.61
C GLU A 48 -7.27 -8.22 7.54
N GLY A 49 -6.18 -8.51 6.81
CA GLY A 49 -6.09 -9.64 5.89
C GLY A 49 -6.63 -9.36 4.48
N GLY A 50 -6.90 -8.09 4.16
CA GLY A 50 -7.53 -7.68 2.91
C GLY A 50 -9.06 -7.72 2.98
N VAL A 51 -9.72 -7.52 1.82
CA VAL A 51 -11.18 -7.37 1.75
C VAL A 51 -11.78 -8.33 0.70
N PRO A 52 -12.84 -9.07 1.02
CA PRO A 52 -13.65 -9.78 0.03
C PRO A 52 -14.22 -8.84 -1.03
N THR A 53 -14.38 -9.30 -2.27
CA THR A 53 -14.96 -8.48 -3.36
C THR A 53 -16.31 -7.87 -3.02
N ALA A 54 -17.15 -8.60 -2.28
CA ALA A 54 -18.46 -8.10 -1.85
C ALA A 54 -18.36 -6.84 -0.97
N TYR A 55 -17.23 -6.62 -0.29
CA TYR A 55 -17.07 -5.59 0.73
C TYR A 55 -16.22 -4.41 0.27
N LEU A 56 -15.58 -4.50 -0.91
CA LEU A 56 -14.74 -3.44 -1.48
C LEU A 56 -15.46 -2.09 -1.60
N SER A 57 -16.76 -2.09 -1.90
CA SER A 57 -17.56 -0.87 -2.07
C SER A 57 -17.68 0.00 -0.81
N HIS A 58 -17.41 -0.55 0.37
CA HIS A 58 -17.59 0.13 1.66
C HIS A 58 -16.41 -0.07 2.62
N ASN A 59 -15.33 -0.68 2.15
CA ASN A 59 -14.05 -0.77 2.87
C ASN A 59 -12.99 -0.21 1.93
N PRO A 60 -12.76 1.11 1.89
CA PRO A 60 -11.81 1.73 0.96
C PRO A 60 -10.35 1.46 1.34
N MET A 61 -10.11 0.88 2.51
CA MET A 61 -8.79 0.53 3.00
C MET A 61 -8.78 -0.89 3.58
N SER A 62 -7.60 -1.44 3.72
CA SER A 62 -7.35 -2.65 4.51
C SER A 62 -5.90 -2.68 4.92
N TRP A 63 -5.58 -3.44 5.96
CA TRP A 63 -4.20 -3.74 6.31
C TRP A 63 -3.99 -5.25 6.39
N GLY A 64 -2.74 -5.68 6.40
CA GLY A 64 -2.42 -7.09 6.63
C GLY A 64 -1.21 -7.56 5.85
N TYR A 65 -1.13 -8.88 5.69
CA TYR A 65 0.10 -9.56 5.31
C TYR A 65 0.08 -9.97 3.85
N PHE A 66 1.20 -9.74 3.19
CA PHE A 66 1.57 -10.43 1.98
C PHE A 66 2.70 -11.35 2.39
N PHE A 67 2.36 -12.59 2.76
CA PHE A 67 3.37 -13.56 3.16
C PHE A 67 4.37 -13.73 2.03
N GLY A 68 5.66 -13.63 2.36
CA GLY A 68 6.77 -13.47 1.42
C GLY A 68 6.67 -14.33 0.16
N TYR A 69 7.20 -13.81 -0.94
CA TYR A 69 7.12 -14.42 -2.25
C TYR A 69 8.49 -14.96 -2.69
N SER A 70 8.48 -16.09 -3.39
CA SER A 70 9.71 -16.75 -3.84
C SER A 70 10.11 -16.41 -5.27
N HIS A 71 9.16 -15.92 -6.09
CA HIS A 71 9.39 -15.67 -7.52
C HIS A 71 8.86 -14.31 -7.96
N PHE A 72 7.58 -14.03 -7.71
CA PHE A 72 6.90 -12.83 -8.19
C PHE A 72 6.27 -12.04 -7.04
N PRO A 73 6.55 -10.73 -6.93
CA PRO A 73 5.91 -9.86 -5.95
C PRO A 73 4.39 -9.93 -6.11
N PRO A 74 3.61 -10.26 -5.07
CA PRO A 74 2.18 -10.47 -5.22
C PRO A 74 1.45 -9.17 -5.57
N VAL A 75 0.45 -9.28 -6.44
CA VAL A 75 -0.44 -8.15 -6.80
C VAL A 75 -1.56 -8.02 -5.76
N ALA A 76 -1.72 -6.82 -5.22
CA ALA A 76 -2.76 -6.46 -4.28
C ALA A 76 -4.14 -6.50 -4.95
N ARG A 77 -4.83 -7.65 -4.82
CA ARG A 77 -6.13 -7.91 -5.46
C ARG A 77 -7.16 -6.80 -5.26
N ALA A 78 -7.34 -6.32 -4.02
CA ALA A 78 -8.34 -5.29 -3.75
C ALA A 78 -8.05 -4.00 -4.52
N LYS A 79 -6.79 -3.54 -4.50
CA LYS A 79 -6.35 -2.39 -5.29
C LYS A 79 -6.45 -2.63 -6.80
N PHE A 80 -6.21 -3.84 -7.27
CA PHE A 80 -6.32 -4.16 -8.68
C PHE A 80 -7.79 -4.07 -9.18
N LEU A 81 -8.74 -4.49 -8.34
CA LEU A 81 -10.17 -4.41 -8.64
C LEU A 81 -10.75 -2.99 -8.46
N GLU A 82 -10.21 -2.22 -7.52
CA GLU A 82 -10.57 -0.82 -7.24
C GLU A 82 -9.29 -0.06 -6.93
N SER A 83 -8.80 0.74 -7.89
CA SER A 83 -7.48 1.39 -7.81
C SER A 83 -7.32 2.30 -6.58
N ARG A 84 -8.43 2.85 -6.09
CA ARG A 84 -8.50 3.70 -4.90
C ARG A 84 -8.38 2.95 -3.59
N HIS A 85 -8.54 1.62 -3.60
CA HIS A 85 -8.40 0.81 -2.40
C HIS A 85 -6.96 0.86 -1.89
N MET A 86 -6.76 1.45 -0.70
CA MET A 86 -5.43 1.58 -0.11
C MET A 86 -5.14 0.39 0.81
N VAL A 87 -4.22 -0.47 0.38
CA VAL A 87 -3.71 -1.56 1.20
C VAL A 87 -2.54 -1.06 2.04
N GLN A 88 -2.52 -1.35 3.33
CA GLN A 88 -1.39 -1.11 4.22
C GLN A 88 -0.73 -2.46 4.55
N ILE A 89 0.39 -2.74 3.88
CA ILE A 89 1.11 -3.99 4.07
C ILE A 89 1.79 -3.98 5.44
N CYS A 90 1.79 -5.13 6.11
CA CYS A 90 2.38 -5.31 7.41
C CYS A 90 3.16 -6.62 7.46
N ALA A 91 4.24 -6.63 8.25
CA ALA A 91 4.92 -7.83 8.69
C ALA A 91 5.32 -7.73 10.16
N ARG A 92 4.31 -7.83 11.03
CA ARG A 92 4.38 -7.75 12.50
C ARG A 92 5.61 -8.46 13.10
N TRP A 93 5.90 -9.67 12.65
CA TRP A 93 6.97 -10.52 13.19
C TRP A 93 8.16 -10.72 12.27
N SER A 94 8.22 -10.03 11.13
CA SER A 94 9.40 -10.17 10.26
C SER A 94 10.61 -9.53 10.93
N LEU A 95 11.76 -10.16 10.74
CA LEU A 95 13.06 -9.65 11.14
C LEU A 95 13.79 -8.95 9.98
N ASP A 96 13.31 -9.16 8.74
CA ASP A 96 13.74 -8.47 7.52
C ASP A 96 12.50 -8.07 6.71
N ARG A 97 12.24 -6.78 6.63
CA ARG A 97 11.07 -6.14 6.03
C ARG A 97 11.30 -5.75 4.58
N THR A 98 12.46 -6.10 4.02
CA THR A 98 12.82 -5.75 2.64
C THR A 98 11.77 -6.25 1.66
N ALA A 99 11.33 -7.51 1.81
CA ALA A 99 10.34 -8.10 0.92
C ALA A 99 9.00 -7.33 0.95
N GLU A 100 8.56 -6.90 2.12
CA GLU A 100 7.29 -6.20 2.33
C GLU A 100 7.36 -4.74 1.88
N LEU A 101 8.47 -4.05 2.11
CA LEU A 101 8.69 -2.71 1.60
C LEU A 101 8.72 -2.71 0.06
N LEU A 102 9.44 -3.66 -0.55
CA LEU A 102 9.44 -3.82 -2.00
C LEU A 102 8.04 -4.17 -2.54
N THR A 103 7.31 -5.04 -1.85
CA THR A 103 5.92 -5.39 -2.23
C THR A 103 5.01 -4.18 -2.13
N ALA A 104 5.14 -3.37 -1.08
CA ALA A 104 4.35 -2.16 -0.89
C ALA A 104 4.63 -1.16 -2.01
N PHE A 105 5.91 -0.95 -2.34
CA PHE A 105 6.31 -0.07 -3.43
C PHE A 105 5.80 -0.55 -4.80
N PHE A 106 5.97 -1.84 -5.11
CA PHE A 106 5.48 -2.44 -6.36
C PHE A 106 3.97 -2.29 -6.53
N ASN A 107 3.20 -2.39 -5.45
CA ASN A 107 1.75 -2.25 -5.49
C ASN A 107 1.27 -0.80 -5.37
N GLY A 108 2.14 0.17 -5.14
CA GLY A 108 1.71 1.52 -4.77
C GLY A 108 0.82 1.51 -3.52
N ALA A 109 1.18 0.68 -2.55
CA ALA A 109 0.48 0.43 -1.31
C ALA A 109 1.20 1.10 -0.12
N GLY A 110 0.49 1.30 0.98
CA GLY A 110 1.07 1.74 2.24
C GLY A 110 1.79 0.62 2.98
N TYR A 111 2.47 0.97 4.07
CA TYR A 111 3.10 0.03 4.99
C TYR A 111 2.79 0.42 6.44
N VAL A 112 2.47 -0.56 7.28
CA VAL A 112 2.26 -0.39 8.72
C VAL A 112 3.60 -0.50 9.42
N VAL A 113 4.14 0.64 9.88
CA VAL A 113 5.35 0.68 10.72
C VAL A 113 4.98 0.16 12.10
N TRP A 114 5.49 -1.00 12.47
CA TRP A 114 5.16 -1.68 13.71
C TRP A 114 6.42 -2.20 14.41
N GLU A 115 7.05 -1.36 15.22
CA GLU A 115 8.27 -1.71 15.96
C GLU A 115 8.01 -2.16 17.40
N ASN A 116 6.90 -1.73 17.99
CA ASN A 116 6.45 -2.19 19.29
C ASN A 116 5.24 -3.13 19.13
N VAL A 117 5.51 -4.43 19.16
CA VAL A 117 4.49 -5.47 19.09
C VAL A 117 4.07 -5.85 20.49
N TRP A 118 3.07 -5.14 21.02
CA TRP A 118 2.46 -5.40 22.33
C TRP A 118 3.49 -5.54 23.47
N GLY A 119 4.48 -4.63 23.50
CA GLY A 119 5.57 -4.64 24.49
C GLY A 119 6.82 -5.40 24.04
N THR A 120 6.78 -6.09 22.90
CA THR A 120 7.96 -6.71 22.29
C THR A 120 8.57 -5.76 21.27
N TRP A 121 9.84 -5.39 21.48
CA TRP A 121 10.58 -4.55 20.55
C TRP A 121 11.07 -5.37 19.35
N ASN A 122 10.59 -5.01 18.17
CA ASN A 122 10.97 -5.58 16.87
C ASN A 122 11.30 -4.42 15.92
N ALA A 123 12.41 -3.73 16.20
CA ALA A 123 12.87 -2.57 15.45
C ALA A 123 13.13 -2.86 13.98
N MET A 124 12.98 -1.81 13.18
CA MET A 124 13.58 -1.73 11.85
C MET A 124 15.08 -1.46 11.98
N THR A 125 15.86 -2.04 11.07
CA THR A 125 17.26 -1.66 10.85
C THR A 125 17.33 -0.29 10.19
N GLU A 126 18.46 0.41 10.35
CA GLU A 126 18.68 1.71 9.69
C GLU A 126 18.46 1.65 8.17
N ARG A 127 18.84 0.53 7.55
CA ARG A 127 18.62 0.26 6.13
C ARG A 127 17.14 0.21 5.78
N GLU A 128 16.34 -0.51 6.56
CA GLU A 128 14.90 -0.63 6.35
C GLU A 128 14.21 0.72 6.56
N ASP A 129 14.65 1.49 7.56
CA ASP A 129 14.15 2.84 7.84
C ASP A 129 14.39 3.80 6.69
N GLU A 130 15.62 3.88 6.17
CA GLU A 130 15.93 4.74 5.03
C GLU A 130 15.18 4.31 3.77
N THR A 131 15.03 3.00 3.56
CA THR A 131 14.23 2.46 2.46
C THR A 131 12.76 2.89 2.59
N ALA A 132 12.17 2.74 3.78
CA ALA A 132 10.79 3.16 4.05
C ALA A 132 10.60 4.68 3.89
N LYS A 133 11.54 5.50 4.40
CA LYS A 133 11.50 6.97 4.25
C LYS A 133 11.49 7.38 2.78
N ARG A 134 12.39 6.83 1.96
CA ARG A 134 12.49 7.11 0.52
C ARG A 134 11.23 6.66 -0.21
N MET A 135 10.79 5.42 0.04
CA MET A 135 9.55 4.87 -0.50
C MET A 135 8.35 5.76 -0.19
N PHE A 136 8.17 6.14 1.08
CA PHE A 136 7.05 6.98 1.50
C PHE A 136 7.12 8.39 0.93
N ALA A 137 8.30 8.97 0.77
CA ALA A 137 8.46 10.28 0.12
C ALA A 137 7.94 10.25 -1.32
N ILE A 138 8.32 9.22 -2.09
CA ILE A 138 7.86 9.02 -3.46
C ILE A 138 6.35 8.77 -3.49
N LEU A 139 5.85 7.81 -2.71
CA LEU A 139 4.43 7.45 -2.72
C LEU A 139 3.52 8.60 -2.26
N ARG A 140 3.96 9.43 -1.30
CA ARG A 140 3.23 10.65 -0.91
C ARG A 140 3.26 11.71 -1.99
N LYS A 141 4.42 11.94 -2.64
CA LYS A 141 4.55 12.92 -3.73
C LYS A 141 3.64 12.57 -4.92
N PHE A 142 3.50 11.29 -5.21
CA PHE A 142 2.71 10.75 -6.32
C PHE A 142 1.40 10.09 -5.87
N GLY A 143 0.87 10.48 -4.70
CA GLY A 143 -0.29 9.82 -4.08
C GLY A 143 -1.52 9.80 -4.98
N THR A 144 -1.80 10.87 -5.72
CA THR A 144 -2.95 10.95 -6.63
C THR A 144 -2.84 9.93 -7.77
N ILE A 145 -1.72 9.87 -8.47
CA ILE A 145 -1.55 8.92 -9.58
C ILE A 145 -1.52 7.48 -9.09
N VAL A 146 -0.93 7.21 -7.93
CA VAL A 146 -0.91 5.88 -7.32
C VAL A 146 -2.30 5.42 -6.88
N SER A 147 -3.15 6.31 -6.39
CA SER A 147 -4.49 5.98 -5.87
C SER A 147 -5.60 6.05 -6.91
N THR A 148 -5.45 6.83 -7.98
CA THR A 148 -6.54 7.07 -8.94
C THR A 148 -6.18 6.74 -10.39
N GLY A 149 -4.89 6.62 -10.69
CA GLY A 149 -4.41 6.28 -12.03
C GLY A 149 -4.74 4.85 -12.44
N ALA A 150 -4.72 4.61 -13.75
CA ALA A 150 -4.77 3.28 -14.30
C ALA A 150 -3.46 2.55 -13.96
N TRP A 151 -3.58 1.41 -13.28
CA TRP A 151 -2.46 0.63 -12.78
C TRP A 151 -2.27 -0.65 -13.59
N THR A 152 -1.06 -0.85 -14.09
CA THR A 152 -0.61 -2.07 -14.76
C THR A 152 0.55 -2.68 -13.97
N PRO A 153 0.33 -3.75 -13.19
CA PRO A 153 1.42 -4.49 -12.54
C PRO A 153 2.21 -5.31 -13.58
N TYR A 154 3.48 -5.60 -13.27
CA TYR A 154 4.42 -6.31 -14.16
C TYR A 154 4.59 -5.65 -15.54
N TYR A 155 4.54 -4.32 -15.56
CA TYR A 155 4.71 -3.55 -16.78
C TYR A 155 6.04 -3.90 -17.47
N ALA A 156 5.96 -4.25 -18.76
CA ALA A 156 7.12 -4.53 -19.61
C ALA A 156 8.13 -5.55 -19.04
N MET A 157 7.65 -6.51 -18.25
CA MET A 157 8.51 -7.57 -17.69
C MET A 157 9.11 -8.42 -18.82
N LYS A 158 10.44 -8.53 -18.86
CA LYS A 158 11.19 -9.34 -19.85
C LYS A 158 11.95 -10.52 -19.23
N SER A 159 12.22 -10.48 -17.92
CA SER A 159 13.01 -11.47 -17.20
C SER A 159 12.69 -11.46 -15.70
N ASP A 160 12.98 -12.56 -15.02
CA ASP A 160 12.81 -12.65 -13.57
C ASP A 160 13.83 -11.79 -12.81
N GLY A 161 13.45 -11.34 -11.61
CA GLY A 161 14.31 -10.61 -10.68
C GLY A 161 14.16 -9.10 -10.69
N LEU A 162 13.51 -8.52 -11.71
CA LEU A 162 13.16 -7.10 -11.79
C LEU A 162 11.70 -6.96 -12.18
N PHE A 163 10.96 -6.17 -11.41
CA PHE A 163 9.53 -6.02 -11.58
C PHE A 163 9.14 -4.55 -11.56
N ALA A 164 8.38 -4.14 -12.57
CA ALA A 164 7.87 -2.78 -12.69
C ALA A 164 6.34 -2.74 -12.57
N SER A 165 5.81 -1.68 -11.98
CA SER A 165 4.41 -1.29 -12.08
C SER A 165 4.32 0.07 -12.75
N ALA A 166 3.33 0.24 -13.63
CA ALA A 166 3.02 1.51 -14.26
C ALA A 166 1.70 2.06 -13.70
N PHE A 167 1.72 3.29 -13.22
CA PHE A 167 0.54 4.07 -12.86
C PHE A 167 0.44 5.23 -13.84
N THR A 168 -0.70 5.38 -14.49
CA THR A 168 -0.91 6.42 -15.51
C THR A 168 -2.15 7.25 -15.18
N LEU A 169 -2.02 8.57 -15.20
CA LEU A 169 -3.12 9.48 -14.94
C LEU A 169 -2.98 10.70 -15.84
N SER A 170 -3.91 10.85 -16.79
CA SER A 170 -3.88 11.95 -17.77
C SER A 170 -2.54 11.99 -18.51
N SER A 171 -1.75 13.06 -18.36
CA SER A 171 -0.43 13.25 -19.00
C SER A 171 0.75 12.84 -18.09
N GLU A 172 0.49 12.30 -16.91
CA GLU A 172 1.52 11.90 -15.96
C GLU A 172 1.60 10.38 -15.86
N SER A 173 2.81 9.88 -15.60
CA SER A 173 3.06 8.46 -15.40
C SER A 173 4.13 8.22 -14.35
N LEU A 174 3.88 7.25 -13.49
CA LEU A 174 4.81 6.79 -12.46
C LEU A 174 5.14 5.33 -12.72
N TYR A 175 6.44 5.05 -12.76
CA TYR A 175 6.96 3.69 -12.83
C TYR A 175 7.67 3.37 -11.52
N THR A 176 7.19 2.34 -10.82
CA THR A 176 7.89 1.80 -9.66
C THR A 176 8.61 0.54 -10.08
N VAL A 177 9.93 0.48 -9.88
CA VAL A 177 10.75 -0.69 -10.24
C VAL A 177 11.37 -1.25 -8.97
N ILE A 178 11.29 -2.57 -8.78
CA ILE A 178 11.93 -3.29 -7.67
C ILE A 178 12.83 -4.40 -8.20
N SER A 179 13.92 -4.66 -7.48
CA SER A 179 14.78 -5.82 -7.69
C SER A 179 14.58 -6.82 -6.56
N THR A 180 14.49 -8.10 -6.89
CA THR A 180 14.40 -9.21 -5.93
C THR A 180 15.65 -10.07 -5.96
N VAL A 181 16.67 -9.64 -6.70
CA VAL A 181 17.95 -10.33 -6.85
C VAL A 181 19.09 -9.45 -6.32
N GLN A 182 20.07 -10.08 -5.68
CA GLN A 182 21.27 -9.41 -5.18
C GLN A 182 22.38 -9.43 -6.23
N LYS A 183 22.12 -8.82 -7.40
CA LYS A 183 23.09 -8.62 -8.46
C LYS A 183 22.72 -7.42 -9.31
N ASP A 184 23.71 -6.83 -9.95
CA ASP A 184 23.50 -5.75 -10.90
C ASP A 184 22.70 -6.24 -12.10
N MET A 185 21.73 -5.42 -12.52
CA MET A 185 20.84 -5.72 -13.62
C MET A 185 20.56 -4.44 -14.41
N THR A 186 20.54 -4.56 -15.72
CA THR A 186 20.11 -3.47 -16.62
C THR A 186 18.67 -3.73 -17.03
N TYR A 187 17.83 -2.70 -16.89
CA TYR A 187 16.42 -2.76 -17.30
C TYR A 187 16.07 -1.57 -18.18
N GLU A 188 15.50 -1.87 -19.34
CA GLU A 188 14.90 -0.87 -20.20
C GLU A 188 13.41 -0.78 -19.86
N VAL A 189 13.00 0.34 -19.28
CA VAL A 189 11.58 0.66 -19.12
C VAL A 189 11.12 1.26 -20.46
N PRO A 190 10.33 0.53 -21.28
CA PRO A 190 9.77 1.14 -22.46
C PRO A 190 8.79 2.23 -22.04
N LEU A 191 8.83 3.37 -22.71
CA LEU A 191 7.83 4.41 -22.56
C LEU A 191 6.79 4.26 -23.68
N LEU A 192 5.55 4.62 -23.40
CA LEU A 192 4.49 4.72 -24.40
C LEU A 192 4.81 5.85 -25.38
N ALA A 193 4.25 5.78 -26.59
CA ALA A 193 4.58 6.73 -27.65
C ALA A 193 4.23 8.19 -27.30
N ASP A 194 3.20 8.40 -26.48
CA ASP A 194 2.78 9.70 -25.94
C ASP A 194 3.64 10.20 -24.77
N GLN A 195 4.50 9.33 -24.23
CA GLN A 195 5.53 9.63 -23.23
C GLN A 195 6.92 9.78 -23.86
N ALA A 196 7.01 9.81 -25.19
CA ALA A 196 8.24 10.05 -25.92
C ALA A 196 8.22 11.45 -26.56
N GLY A 197 9.36 12.16 -26.53
CA GLY A 197 9.49 13.49 -27.13
C GLY A 197 10.36 14.44 -26.31
N GLU A 198 10.69 15.60 -26.87
CA GLU A 198 11.55 16.61 -26.23
C GLU A 198 10.87 17.34 -25.06
N ASP A 199 9.54 17.33 -25.02
CA ASP A 199 8.75 17.98 -23.97
C ASP A 199 8.51 17.10 -22.73
N VAL A 200 9.02 15.86 -22.73
CA VAL A 200 8.84 14.90 -21.62
C VAL A 200 9.97 15.04 -20.61
N ARG A 201 9.61 15.24 -19.33
CA ARG A 201 10.57 15.28 -18.23
C ARG A 201 10.58 13.95 -17.48
N ILE A 202 11.73 13.29 -17.49
CA ILE A 202 11.96 12.04 -16.75
C ILE A 202 12.70 12.37 -15.46
N TYR A 203 12.13 11.97 -14.33
CA TYR A 203 12.77 12.02 -13.03
C TYR A 203 13.03 10.60 -12.54
N ALA A 204 14.30 10.28 -12.27
CA ALA A 204 14.69 8.99 -11.72
C ALA A 204 15.04 9.14 -10.23
N PHE A 205 14.44 8.31 -9.40
CA PHE A 205 14.78 8.18 -7.98
C PHE A 205 15.27 6.76 -7.76
N ILE A 206 16.56 6.62 -7.46
CA ILE A 206 17.18 5.31 -7.21
C ILE A 206 17.25 5.09 -5.70
N MET A 207 16.70 3.98 -5.24
CA MET A 207 16.87 3.49 -3.88
C MET A 207 18.01 2.47 -3.88
N GLU A 208 19.26 2.93 -3.83
CA GLU A 208 20.40 2.04 -3.62
C GLU A 208 20.44 1.58 -2.15
N SER A 209 20.59 0.27 -1.96
CA SER A 209 21.01 -0.30 -0.69
C SER A 209 22.54 -0.26 -0.63
N SER A 210 23.09 0.74 0.05
CA SER A 210 24.48 0.71 0.54
C SER A 210 24.64 -0.31 1.65
#